data_AF-A0A1F6GDR9-F1
#
_entry.id   AF-A0A1F6GDR9-F1
#
_cell.length_a   1.000
_cell.length_b   1.000
_cell.length_c   1.000
_cell.angle_alpha   90.00
_cell.angle_beta   90.00
_cell.angle_gamma   90.00
#
_symmetry.space_group_name_H-M   'P 1'
#
loop_
_entity.id
_entity.type
_entity.pdbx_description
1 polymer ?
#
loop_
_entity_poly.entity_id
_entity_poly.type
_entity_poly.pdbx_seq_one_letter_code
_entity_poly.pdbx_strand_id
1 'polypeptide(L)'
;MAPIGIPYGRAKSSREEEYPGSIRSEGIALAYRGFITDRFYTALQALPLQQTFLDTNGEEIAQGKQLFMKLRFGLPYGGTLFMEPSLAFTYWPNNEGLPQSFQAKEDPWPNHFLFEPGLHVRMNF
;
A
#
# COMPACT_ATOMS: atom_id res chain seq x y z
N MET A 1 1.11 -11.36 -8.60
CA MET A 1 1.13 -10.03 -7.90
C MET A 1 2.15 -9.16 -8.64
N ALA A 2 1.94 -7.85 -8.76
CA ALA A 2 2.83 -6.93 -9.48
C ALA A 2 3.26 -5.76 -8.56
N PRO A 3 4.31 -5.00 -8.90
CA PRO A 3 4.74 -3.81 -8.16
C PRO A 3 3.61 -2.84 -7.82
N ILE A 4 3.60 -2.36 -6.57
CA ILE A 4 2.58 -1.44 -6.06
C ILE A 4 2.69 -0.09 -6.77
N GLY A 5 3.91 0.32 -7.10
CA GLY A 5 4.27 1.59 -7.74
C GLY A 5 3.73 1.83 -9.14
N ILE A 6 3.22 0.79 -9.81
CA ILE A 6 2.66 0.94 -11.16
C ILE A 6 1.48 1.93 -11.10
N PRO A 7 1.53 3.06 -11.85
CA PRO A 7 0.45 4.03 -11.86
C PRO A 7 -0.79 3.50 -12.58
N TYR A 8 -1.92 4.19 -12.44
CA TYR A 8 -3.12 3.86 -13.21
C TYR A 8 -2.83 3.91 -14.72
N GLY A 9 -3.22 2.86 -15.44
CA GLY A 9 -2.98 2.75 -16.88
C GLY A 9 -2.88 1.30 -17.34
N ARG A 10 -2.43 1.09 -18.59
CA ARG A 10 -2.33 -0.24 -19.21
C ARG A 10 -1.39 -1.18 -18.46
N ALA A 11 -0.27 -0.65 -17.94
CA ALA A 11 0.71 -1.45 -17.21
C ALA A 11 0.12 -2.05 -15.92
N LYS A 12 -0.81 -1.35 -15.24
CA LYS A 12 -1.40 -1.82 -13.98
C LYS A 12 -2.17 -3.13 -14.10
N SER A 13 -2.71 -3.41 -15.29
CA SER A 13 -3.44 -4.63 -15.60
C SER A 13 -2.67 -5.58 -16.51
N SER A 14 -1.38 -5.32 -16.77
CA SER A 14 -0.55 -6.19 -17.61
C SER A 14 0.00 -7.37 -16.81
N ARG A 15 -0.10 -8.57 -17.37
CA ARG A 15 0.55 -9.77 -16.81
C ARG A 15 2.07 -9.72 -16.89
N GLU A 16 2.61 -8.90 -17.80
CA GLU A 16 4.06 -8.76 -17.97
C GLU A 16 4.71 -8.10 -16.74
N GLU A 17 3.95 -7.35 -15.95
CA GLU A 17 4.44 -6.69 -14.74
C GLU A 17 4.38 -7.58 -13.50
N GLU A 18 3.84 -8.80 -13.62
CA GLU A 18 3.76 -9.71 -12.49
C GLU A 18 5.15 -10.19 -12.06
N TYR A 19 5.32 -10.32 -10.74
CA TYR A 19 6.49 -10.96 -10.15
C TYR A 19 6.57 -12.43 -10.59
N PRO A 20 7.79 -12.98 -10.68
CA PRO A 20 8.00 -14.38 -11.07
C PRO A 20 7.56 -15.39 -9.98
N GLY A 21 7.02 -14.92 -8.86
CA GLY A 21 6.57 -15.72 -7.73
C GLY A 21 5.64 -14.91 -6.82
N SER A 22 5.66 -15.19 -5.53
CA SER A 22 4.80 -14.49 -4.56
C SER A 22 5.60 -13.88 -3.41
N ILE A 23 4.99 -12.90 -2.74
CA ILE A 23 5.58 -12.19 -1.59
C ILE A 23 4.62 -12.35 -0.42
N ARG A 24 5.08 -13.00 0.65
CA ARG A 24 4.38 -12.99 1.94
C ARG A 24 4.95 -11.84 2.77
N SER A 25 4.09 -11.00 3.34
CA SER A 25 4.52 -9.85 4.15
C SER A 25 3.80 -9.85 5.49
N GLU A 26 4.55 -9.71 6.58
CA GLU A 26 4.04 -9.69 7.94
C GLU A 26 4.56 -8.45 8.68
N GLY A 27 3.70 -7.81 9.47
CA GLY A 27 4.09 -6.61 10.20
C GLY A 27 2.96 -6.03 11.04
N ILE A 28 3.31 -5.07 11.89
CA ILE A 28 2.37 -4.38 12.79
C ILE A 28 2.31 -2.91 12.37
N ALA A 29 1.11 -2.42 12.10
CA ALA A 29 0.90 -1.03 11.72
C ALA A 29 0.73 -0.14 12.94
N LEU A 30 1.44 0.99 12.94
CA LEU A 30 1.11 2.14 13.79
C LEU A 30 0.33 3.14 12.95
N ALA A 31 -0.86 3.53 13.42
CA ALA A 31 -1.70 4.50 12.73
C ALA A 31 -2.14 5.61 13.69
N TYR A 32 -2.08 6.85 13.21
CA TYR A 32 -2.56 8.04 13.88
C TYR A 32 -3.52 8.79 12.97
N ARG A 33 -4.65 9.24 13.53
CA ARG A 33 -5.65 10.04 12.82
C ARG A 33 -5.95 11.31 13.61
N GLY A 34 -5.77 12.47 12.97
CA GLY A 34 -6.08 13.78 13.52
C GLY A 34 -7.16 14.48 12.70
N PHE A 35 -8.03 15.23 13.37
CA PHE A 35 -8.98 16.12 12.70
C PHE A 35 -8.38 17.53 12.65
N ILE A 36 -8.34 18.11 11.44
CA ILE A 36 -7.96 19.51 11.27
C ILE A 36 -9.20 20.40 11.39
N THR A 37 -10.34 19.90 10.90
CA THR A 37 -11.66 20.50 11.08
C THR A 37 -12.69 19.40 11.31
N ASP A 38 -13.92 19.76 11.71
CA ASP A 38 -15.03 18.81 11.87
C ASP A 38 -15.35 18.03 10.57
N ARG A 39 -14.91 18.56 9.42
CA ARG A 39 -15.16 17.98 8.09
C ARG A 39 -13.89 17.57 7.35
N PHE A 40 -12.71 17.63 7.97
CA PHE A 40 -11.44 17.23 7.35
C PHE A 40 -10.52 16.55 8.33
N TYR A 41 -10.12 15.33 8.02
CA TYR A 41 -9.14 14.58 8.80
C TYR A 41 -7.91 14.22 7.95
N THR A 42 -6.81 14.03 8.68
CA THR A 42 -5.59 13.42 8.17
C THR A 42 -5.30 12.15 8.94
N ALA A 43 -4.80 11.12 8.25
CA ALA A 43 -4.34 9.90 8.88
C ALA A 43 -2.98 9.52 8.34
N LEU A 44 -2.05 9.20 9.23
CA LEU A 44 -0.74 8.69 8.93
C LEU A 44 -0.63 7.26 9.45
N GLN A 45 -0.14 6.35 8.61
CA GLN A 45 0.15 4.98 8.95
C GLN A 45 1.59 4.66 8.59
N ALA A 46 2.31 4.00 9.50
CA ALA A 46 3.60 3.40 9.26
C ALA A 46 3.51 1.90 9.57
N LEU A 47 3.96 1.08 8.63
CA LEU A 47 3.86 -0.38 8.70
C LEU A 47 5.22 -0.97 8.27
N PRO A 48 6.12 -1.27 9.22
CA PRO A 48 7.29 -2.07 8.93
C PRO A 48 6.86 -3.52 8.63
N LEU A 49 7.35 -4.06 7.52
CA LEU A 49 7.05 -5.39 7.02
C LEU A 49 8.33 -6.22 6.96
N GLN A 50 8.25 -7.45 7.45
CA GLN A 50 9.16 -8.53 7.09
C GLN A 50 8.57 -9.27 5.90
N GLN A 51 9.35 -9.48 4.86
CA GLN A 51 8.91 -10.10 3.61
C GLN A 51 9.61 -11.43 3.40
N THR A 52 8.85 -12.44 2.99
CA THR A 52 9.34 -13.72 2.50
C THR A 52 9.02 -13.81 1.02
N PHE A 53 10.03 -13.95 0.17
CA PHE A 53 9.87 -14.15 -1.27
C PHE A 53 9.82 -15.65 -1.56
N LEU A 54 8.79 -16.05 -2.31
CA LEU A 54 8.54 -17.43 -2.68
C LEU A 54 8.61 -17.60 -4.19
N ASP A 55 9.13 -18.72 -4.66
CA ASP A 55 9.08 -19.10 -6.06
C ASP A 55 7.67 -19.58 -6.49
N THR A 56 7.56 -20.15 -7.69
CA THR A 56 6.30 -20.69 -8.23
C THR A 56 5.83 -21.97 -7.53
N ASN A 57 6.73 -22.69 -6.85
CA ASN A 57 6.43 -23.90 -6.09
C ASN A 57 6.07 -23.58 -4.63
N GLY A 58 6.21 -22.32 -4.21
CA GLY A 58 5.99 -21.88 -2.85
C GLY A 58 7.21 -22.05 -1.94
N GLU A 59 8.38 -22.34 -2.50
CA GLU A 59 9.63 -22.45 -1.76
C GLU A 59 10.22 -21.07 -1.48
N GLU A 60 10.73 -20.88 -0.26
CA GLU A 60 11.38 -19.63 0.13
C GLU A 60 12.72 -19.45 -0.59
N ILE A 61 12.86 -18.32 -1.28
CA ILE A 61 14.06 -17.97 -2.04
C ILE A 61 14.82 -16.78 -1.45
N ALA A 62 14.16 -15.92 -0.69
CA ALA A 62 14.81 -14.81 0.03
C ALA A 62 13.91 -14.21 1.12
N GLN A 63 14.54 -13.39 1.96
CA GLN A 63 13.85 -12.55 2.93
C GLN A 63 14.23 -11.08 2.71
N GLY A 64 13.27 -10.19 2.97
CA GLY A 64 13.44 -8.75 2.83
C GLY A 64 12.69 -7.96 3.89
N LYS A 65 12.82 -6.65 3.79
CA LYS A 65 12.18 -5.69 4.68
C LYS A 65 11.62 -4.54 3.86
N GLN A 66 10.41 -4.11 4.19
CA GLN A 66 9.79 -2.95 3.58
C GLN A 66 9.19 -2.05 4.66
N LEU A 67 9.44 -0.74 4.61
CA LEU A 67 8.70 0.22 5.42
C LEU A 67 7.58 0.79 4.57
N PHE A 68 6.34 0.42 4.84
CA PHE A 68 5.19 0.93 4.12
C PHE A 68 4.55 2.10 4.89
N MET A 69 4.44 3.25 4.26
CA MET A 69 3.84 4.45 4.82
C MET A 69 2.62 4.87 4.01
N LYS A 70 1.57 5.31 4.68
CA LYS A 70 0.36 5.84 4.03
C LYS A 70 -0.08 7.12 4.71
N LEU A 71 -0.20 8.19 3.94
CA LEU A 71 -0.80 9.45 4.34
C LEU A 71 -2.16 9.57 3.66
N ARG A 72 -3.21 9.83 4.42
CA ARG A 72 -4.58 9.92 3.92
C ARG A 72 -5.22 11.23 4.34
N PHE A 73 -6.00 11.79 3.42
CA PHE A 73 -6.85 12.97 3.63
C PHE A 73 -8.30 12.56 3.38
N GLY A 74 -9.20 12.86 4.30
CA GLY A 74 -10.60 12.47 4.16
C GLY A 74 -11.58 13.56 4.56
N LEU A 75 -12.78 13.48 3.97
CA LEU A 75 -13.86 14.45 4.12
C LEU A 75 -15.11 13.74 4.66
N PRO A 76 -15.23 13.53 5.97
CA PRO A 76 -16.39 12.89 6.56
C PRO A 76 -17.66 13.74 6.34
N TYR A 77 -18.75 13.09 5.94
CA TYR A 77 -20.08 13.69 5.88
C TYR A 77 -21.15 12.65 6.25
N GLY A 78 -22.31 13.15 6.68
CA GLY A 78 -23.45 12.32 7.09
C GLY A 78 -23.85 12.51 8.55
N GLY A 79 -24.76 11.66 9.01
CA GLY A 79 -25.36 11.68 10.34
C GLY A 79 -25.45 10.28 10.91
N THR A 80 -26.59 9.59 10.79
CA THR A 80 -26.71 8.18 11.20
C THR A 80 -25.82 7.26 10.36
N LEU A 81 -25.74 7.54 9.05
CA LEU A 81 -24.80 6.93 8.12
C LEU A 81 -23.70 7.95 7.83
N PHE A 82 -22.48 7.63 8.24
CA PHE A 82 -21.28 8.42 7.98
C PHE A 82 -20.50 7.82 6.81
N MET A 83 -20.20 8.66 5.82
CA MET A 83 -19.33 8.34 4.71
C MET A 83 -18.05 9.17 4.82
N GLU A 84 -16.91 8.52 4.62
CA GLU A 84 -15.58 9.12 4.69
C GLU A 84 -14.85 8.86 3.36
N PRO A 85 -15.18 9.58 2.27
CA PRO A 85 -14.35 9.61 1.08
C PRO A 85 -12.96 10.16 1.44
N SER A 86 -11.95 9.61 0.80
CA SER A 86 -10.57 9.93 1.10
C SER A 86 -9.65 9.70 -0.09
N LEU A 87 -8.53 10.41 -0.09
CA LEU A 87 -7.41 10.22 -0.99
C LEU A 87 -6.18 9.87 -0.17
N ALA A 88 -5.42 8.87 -0.62
CA ALA A 88 -4.20 8.45 0.03
C ALA A 88 -2.98 8.56 -0.88
N PHE A 89 -1.85 8.83 -0.22
CA PHE A 89 -0.51 8.83 -0.74
C PHE A 89 0.24 7.72 -0.02
N THR A 90 0.66 6.73 -0.78
CA THR A 90 1.37 5.58 -0.27
C THR A 90 2.83 5.69 -0.67
N TYR A 91 3.75 5.42 0.25
CA TYR A 91 5.18 5.54 0.04
C TYR A 91 5.92 4.43 0.78
N TRP A 92 6.93 3.84 0.16
CA TRP A 92 7.81 2.88 0.81
C TRP A 92 9.29 3.29 0.67
N PRO A 93 9.82 4.09 1.63
CA PRO A 93 11.20 4.60 1.55
C PRO A 93 12.27 3.51 1.59
N ASN A 94 11.98 2.40 2.29
CA ASN A 94 12.86 1.25 2.40
C ASN A 94 12.14 0.05 1.79
N ASN A 95 12.79 -0.62 0.85
CA ASN A 95 12.38 -1.89 0.28
C ASN A 95 13.64 -2.66 -0.10
N GLU A 96 14.05 -3.58 0.76
CA GLU A 96 15.36 -4.20 0.74
C GLU A 96 15.25 -5.73 0.75
N GLY A 97 16.23 -6.41 0.17
CA GLY A 97 16.30 -7.87 0.15
C GLY A 97 15.47 -8.54 -0.95
N LEU A 98 15.05 -7.79 -1.97
CA LEU A 98 14.39 -8.38 -3.14
C LEU A 98 15.39 -9.27 -3.91
N PRO A 99 15.00 -10.50 -4.29
CA PRO A 99 15.75 -11.27 -5.29
C PRO A 99 15.87 -10.48 -6.60
N GLN A 100 16.94 -10.72 -7.36
CA GLN A 100 17.22 -10.02 -8.62
C GLN A 100 16.01 -10.01 -9.59
N SER A 101 15.28 -11.11 -9.67
CA SER A 101 14.12 -11.23 -10.56
C SER A 101 12.90 -10.43 -10.11
N PHE A 102 12.77 -10.16 -8.80
CA PHE A 102 11.74 -9.27 -8.24
C PHE A 102 12.19 -7.82 -8.35
N GLN A 103 13.46 -7.52 -8.05
CA GLN A 103 14.04 -6.18 -8.19
C GLN A 103 13.90 -5.66 -9.63
N ALA A 104 14.16 -6.51 -10.63
CA ALA A 104 14.00 -6.14 -12.03
C ALA A 104 12.54 -5.77 -12.42
N LYS A 105 11.55 -6.28 -11.68
CA LYS A 105 10.15 -5.87 -11.82
C LYS A 105 9.87 -4.58 -11.06
N GLU A 106 10.51 -4.35 -9.93
CA GLU A 106 10.32 -3.17 -9.08
C GLU A 106 10.98 -1.90 -9.67
N ASP A 107 12.21 -2.02 -10.18
CA ASP A 107 13.07 -0.92 -10.65
C ASP A 107 12.42 0.08 -11.62
N PRO A 108 11.58 -0.34 -12.58
CA PRO A 108 10.94 0.60 -13.51
C PRO A 108 9.91 1.53 -12.85
N TRP A 109 9.47 1.21 -11.63
CA TRP A 109 8.33 1.85 -10.98
C TRP A 109 8.76 2.69 -9.78
N PRO A 110 8.02 3.78 -9.48
CA PRO A 110 8.31 4.58 -8.31
C PRO A 110 8.03 3.80 -7.02
N ASN A 111 8.74 4.14 -5.95
CA ASN A 111 8.47 3.63 -4.60
C ASN A 111 7.29 4.32 -3.89
N HIS A 112 6.36 4.88 -4.66
CA HIS A 112 5.17 5.54 -4.17
C HIS A 112 3.98 5.29 -5.09
N PHE A 113 2.77 5.44 -4.53
CA PHE A 113 1.53 5.43 -5.28
C PHE A 113 0.65 6.59 -4.81
N LEU A 114 0.30 7.47 -5.74
CA LEU A 114 -0.41 8.72 -5.45
C LEU A 114 -1.90 8.57 -5.78
N PHE A 115 -2.73 9.32 -5.05
CA PHE A 115 -4.16 9.47 -5.32
C PHE A 115 -4.95 8.15 -5.25
N GLU A 116 -4.61 7.27 -4.31
CA GLU A 116 -5.39 6.06 -4.02
C GLU A 116 -6.75 6.47 -3.44
N PRO A 117 -7.89 6.25 -4.14
CA PRO A 117 -9.20 6.59 -3.62
C PRO A 117 -9.61 5.59 -2.54
N GLY A 118 -10.25 6.08 -1.49
CA GLY A 118 -10.79 5.24 -0.42
C GLY A 118 -12.13 5.76 0.06
N LEU A 119 -13.02 4.84 0.46
CA LEU A 119 -14.30 5.15 1.08
C LEU A 119 -14.47 4.28 2.32
N HIS A 120 -14.63 4.92 3.48
CA HIS A 120 -15.05 4.21 4.69
C HIS A 120 -16.49 4.58 5.00
N VAL A 121 -17.28 3.59 5.40
CA VAL A 121 -18.67 3.77 5.81
C VAL A 121 -18.80 3.34 7.26
N ARG A 122 -19.42 4.19 8.07
CA ARG A 122 -19.70 3.94 9.49
C ARG A 122 -21.18 4.18 9.76
N MET A 123 -21.75 3.37 10.62
CA MET A 123 -23.12 3.54 11.11
C MET A 123 -23.08 3.70 12.62
N ASN A 124 -23.70 4.76 13.13
CA ASN A 124 -23.89 4.93 14.57
C ASN A 124 -25.29 4.41 14.93
N PHE A 125 -25.37 3.56 15.96
CA PHE A 125 -26.62 3.06 16.52
C PHE A 125 -26.99 3.84 17.78
#